data_AF-A0A973CAM6-F1
#
_entry.id   AF-A0A973CAM6-F1
#
_cell.length_a   1.000
_cell.length_b   1.000
_cell.length_c   1.000
_cell.angle_alpha   90.00
_cell.angle_beta   90.00
_cell.angle_gamma   90.00
#
_symmetry.space_group_name_H-M   'P 1'
#
loop_
_entity.id
_entity.type
_entity.pdbx_description
1 polymer ?
#
loop_
_entity_poly.entity_id
_entity_poly.type
_entity_poly.pdbx_seq_one_letter_code
_entity_poly.pdbx_strand_id
1 'polypeptide(L)'
;MMKKTLVSSVIAILLITTLTGCKKRAEYFPNAPEDVTFSEPFVVELPAESSYAEKRKFIDINCDGIEDMLEVRDTKFWSQEYEATVFLGEKNKDGYLHFTSNGMYSFKLPMEKSWASTMTKIDSADVNGDGCGDLVFTEYKAGFSEDTYIAKIALNQGDGKTFKFATEQITETLPLEEVILRFIDSFDTSSQEDLASYFTMDWSDANGDGRDDLHLFWKNNRDLYGSVLLSMDVEHVLSEFAFGDEREFVLNNYLTTRNGGEYTLRRLDTEDFDGDGIGDLILHLNSGTRIDLAPALGQMDGDRLTYTVNKMSSGTGADLDFFSFEKIDTFDVNFDSCADYVHLGVLETKGKKTRSVGVYKLSSCNN
;
A
#
# COMPACT_ATOMS: atom_id res chain seq x y z
N MET A 1 45.02 -9.82 -69.71
CA MET A 1 45.83 -8.59 -69.50
C MET A 1 45.04 -7.69 -68.57
N MET A 2 45.40 -7.61 -67.27
CA MET A 2 44.89 -6.66 -66.24
C MET A 2 43.37 -6.68 -65.98
N LYS A 3 42.79 -6.44 -64.81
CA LYS A 3 43.20 -6.10 -63.45
C LYS A 3 41.96 -6.37 -62.55
N LYS A 4 42.22 -6.59 -61.25
CA LYS A 4 41.39 -6.30 -60.05
C LYS A 4 40.10 -5.48 -60.34
N THR A 5 38.95 -5.67 -59.69
CA THR A 5 38.71 -5.61 -58.24
C THR A 5 37.20 -5.80 -58.06
N LEU A 6 36.74 -6.68 -57.17
CA LEU A 6 35.44 -6.51 -56.50
C LEU A 6 35.41 -7.34 -55.21
N VAL A 7 36.30 -7.00 -54.30
CA VAL A 7 36.18 -7.31 -52.87
C VAL A 7 36.05 -5.95 -52.20
N SER A 8 34.81 -5.56 -51.87
CA SER A 8 34.44 -4.53 -50.87
C SER A 8 33.01 -4.08 -51.11
N SER A 9 32.02 -4.85 -50.63
CA SER A 9 30.65 -4.33 -50.41
C SER A 9 29.85 -5.13 -49.36
N VAL A 10 30.45 -6.06 -48.60
CA VAL A 10 29.74 -6.87 -47.58
C VAL A 10 30.09 -6.49 -46.14
N ILE A 11 30.89 -5.43 -45.91
CA ILE A 11 31.22 -4.95 -44.56
C ILE A 11 30.88 -3.45 -44.47
N ALA A 12 29.60 -3.13 -44.52
CA ALA A 12 29.07 -1.80 -44.18
C ALA A 12 27.60 -1.86 -43.72
N ILE A 13 27.12 -3.02 -43.28
CA ILE A 13 25.82 -3.19 -42.60
C ILE A 13 26.08 -4.03 -41.34
N LEU A 14 27.03 -3.59 -40.51
CA LEU A 14 27.25 -4.18 -39.18
C LEU A 14 28.07 -3.23 -38.29
N LEU A 15 27.71 -1.94 -38.28
CA LEU A 15 28.35 -0.94 -37.40
C LEU A 15 27.52 0.36 -37.25
N ILE A 16 26.18 0.26 -37.25
CA ILE A 16 25.27 1.37 -36.87
C ILE A 16 24.21 0.84 -35.88
N THR A 17 24.62 0.10 -34.86
CA THR A 17 23.71 -0.35 -33.77
C THR A 17 24.30 -0.14 -32.37
N THR A 18 25.35 0.69 -32.21
CA THR A 18 26.00 0.86 -30.89
C THR A 18 26.19 2.31 -30.42
N LEU A 19 25.51 3.29 -31.02
CA LEU A 19 25.66 4.71 -30.61
C LEU A 19 24.35 5.49 -30.44
N THR A 20 23.19 4.85 -30.35
CA THR A 20 22.07 5.45 -29.61
C THR A 20 22.29 5.11 -28.14
N GLY A 21 23.21 5.83 -27.50
CA GLY A 21 23.28 5.82 -26.04
C GLY A 21 21.86 6.08 -25.52
N CYS A 22 21.41 5.27 -24.55
CA CYS A 22 20.17 5.53 -23.84
C CYS A 22 20.22 6.98 -23.38
N LYS A 23 19.51 7.88 -24.07
CA LYS A 23 19.25 9.21 -23.55
C LYS A 23 18.58 9.02 -22.20
N LYS A 24 19.01 9.79 -21.20
CA LYS A 24 18.42 9.70 -19.86
C LYS A 24 16.91 9.97 -19.98
N ARG A 25 16.07 9.23 -19.24
CA ARG A 25 14.60 9.36 -19.21
C ARG A 25 14.15 10.83 -19.10
N ALA A 26 14.86 11.61 -18.28
CA ALA A 26 14.67 13.05 -18.08
C ALA A 26 14.75 13.90 -19.38
N GLU A 27 15.43 13.44 -20.44
CA GLU A 27 15.47 14.17 -21.72
C GLU A 27 14.19 14.00 -22.56
N TYR A 28 13.44 12.91 -22.34
CA TYR A 28 12.17 12.66 -23.03
C TYR A 28 10.96 13.11 -22.22
N PHE A 29 11.10 13.11 -20.89
CA PHE A 29 10.07 13.51 -19.94
C PHE A 29 10.68 14.49 -18.95
N PRO A 30 10.87 15.77 -19.34
CA PRO A 30 11.52 16.77 -18.50
C PRO A 30 10.76 17.07 -17.20
N ASN A 31 9.50 16.62 -17.09
CA ASN A 31 8.65 16.75 -15.91
C ASN A 31 8.31 15.39 -15.30
N ALA A 32 8.97 14.29 -15.69
CA ALA A 32 8.78 13.04 -14.98
C ALA A 32 9.31 13.20 -13.55
N PRO A 33 8.58 12.71 -12.54
CA PRO A 33 9.05 12.73 -11.17
C PRO A 33 10.38 11.96 -11.06
N GLU A 34 11.20 12.35 -10.10
CA GLU A 34 12.52 11.73 -9.92
C GLU A 34 12.39 10.25 -9.55
N ASP A 35 13.43 9.46 -9.81
CA ASP A 35 13.40 8.04 -9.47
C ASP A 35 13.50 7.89 -7.93
N VAL A 36 12.49 7.33 -7.27
CA VAL A 36 12.56 6.99 -5.83
C VAL A 36 13.52 5.80 -5.67
N THR A 37 14.52 5.99 -4.82
CA THR A 37 15.48 4.95 -4.43
C THR A 37 15.32 4.62 -2.96
N PHE A 38 15.83 3.47 -2.53
CA PHE A 38 15.74 3.04 -1.14
C PHE A 38 17.13 2.79 -0.55
N SER A 39 17.34 3.15 0.71
CA SER A 39 18.57 2.93 1.45
C SER A 39 18.88 1.45 1.65
N GLU A 40 20.10 1.16 2.12
CA GLU A 40 20.38 -0.13 2.77
C GLU A 40 19.50 -0.31 4.01
N PRO A 41 19.06 -1.55 4.31
CA PRO A 41 18.16 -1.79 5.43
C PRO A 41 18.88 -1.64 6.77
N PHE A 42 18.16 -1.13 7.78
CA PHE A 42 18.59 -1.15 9.17
C PHE A 42 17.48 -1.69 10.07
N VAL A 43 17.86 -2.14 11.28
CA VAL A 43 16.98 -2.87 12.19
C VAL A 43 16.72 -2.05 13.46
N VAL A 44 15.45 -1.95 13.84
CA VAL A 44 15.00 -1.34 15.10
C VAL A 44 14.28 -2.40 15.94
N GLU A 45 14.48 -2.36 17.26
CA GLU A 45 13.76 -3.25 18.18
C GLU A 45 12.34 -2.71 18.42
N LEU A 46 11.35 -3.60 18.37
CA LEU A 46 9.97 -3.30 18.76
C LEU A 46 9.78 -3.56 20.26
N PRO A 47 8.75 -2.97 20.90
CA PRO A 47 8.37 -3.28 22.27
C PRO A 47 8.27 -4.79 22.51
N ALA A 48 8.75 -5.28 23.65
CA ALA A 48 8.70 -6.72 23.96
C ALA A 48 7.27 -7.24 24.12
N GLU A 49 6.33 -6.33 24.41
CA GLU A 49 4.90 -6.56 24.53
C GLU A 49 4.19 -6.60 23.16
N SER A 50 4.84 -6.12 22.09
CA SER A 50 4.36 -6.32 20.72
C SER A 50 4.31 -7.82 20.46
N SER A 51 3.13 -8.31 20.09
CA SER A 51 2.90 -9.75 20.03
C SER A 51 2.14 -10.13 18.77
N TYR A 52 1.57 -11.34 18.75
CA TYR A 52 0.70 -11.74 17.65
C TYR A 52 -0.56 -10.85 17.66
N ALA A 53 -0.68 -10.03 16.63
CA ALA A 53 -1.86 -9.24 16.33
C ALA A 53 -2.49 -9.76 15.05
N GLU A 54 -3.82 -9.73 14.98
CA GLU A 54 -4.53 -10.11 13.76
C GLU A 54 -4.34 -9.06 12.67
N LYS A 55 -4.31 -7.80 13.09
CA LYS A 55 -4.00 -6.65 12.25
C LYS A 55 -3.04 -5.73 13.00
N ARG A 56 -2.15 -5.10 12.25
CA ARG A 56 -1.23 -4.07 12.75
C ARG A 56 -1.23 -2.91 11.78
N LYS A 57 -1.25 -1.69 12.31
CA LYS A 57 -1.38 -0.43 11.60
C LYS A 57 -0.53 0.66 12.22
N PHE A 58 -0.21 1.67 11.42
CA PHE A 58 0.62 2.80 11.84
C PHE A 58 -0.10 4.06 11.45
N ILE A 59 -0.33 4.91 12.43
CA ILE A 59 -0.93 6.23 12.23
C ILE A 59 -0.73 7.05 13.49
N ASP A 60 -0.71 8.37 13.39
CA ASP A 60 -0.76 9.26 14.55
C ASP A 60 -2.14 9.21 15.20
N ILE A 61 -2.40 8.17 16.00
CA ILE A 61 -3.71 8.00 16.64
C ILE A 61 -3.87 9.00 17.79
N ASN A 62 -2.79 9.47 18.40
CA ASN A 62 -2.85 10.33 19.57
C ASN A 62 -2.78 11.84 19.25
N CYS A 63 -2.62 12.17 17.97
CA CYS A 63 -2.57 13.52 17.40
C CYS A 63 -1.35 14.34 17.86
N ASP A 64 -0.19 13.72 18.05
CA ASP A 64 1.05 14.40 18.45
C ASP A 64 2.01 14.69 17.28
N GLY A 65 1.61 14.33 16.06
CA GLY A 65 2.37 14.45 14.82
C GLY A 65 3.43 13.35 14.65
N ILE A 66 3.31 12.23 15.36
CA ILE A 66 4.20 11.08 15.25
C ILE A 66 3.37 9.80 15.08
N GLU A 67 3.73 8.97 14.12
CA GLU A 67 3.06 7.70 13.89
C GLU A 67 3.16 6.79 15.12
N ASP A 68 2.01 6.28 15.56
CA ASP A 68 1.89 5.27 16.58
C ASP A 68 1.69 3.89 15.96
N MET A 69 2.04 2.83 16.68
CA MET A 69 1.74 1.46 16.25
C MET A 69 0.46 0.96 16.95
N LEU A 70 -0.54 0.61 16.14
CA LEU A 70 -1.79 0.01 16.57
C LEU A 70 -1.78 -1.50 16.33
N GLU A 71 -2.03 -2.29 17.37
CA GLU A 71 -2.22 -3.74 17.27
C GLU A 71 -3.67 -4.13 17.59
N VAL A 72 -4.37 -4.69 16.61
CA VAL A 72 -5.75 -5.15 16.78
C VAL A 72 -5.79 -6.67 16.95
N ARG A 73 -6.54 -7.14 17.96
CA ARG A 73 -6.64 -8.55 18.31
C ARG A 73 -8.09 -8.94 18.60
N ASP A 74 -8.59 -10.03 18.05
CA ASP A 74 -9.81 -10.67 18.55
C ASP A 74 -9.55 -11.33 19.91
N THR A 75 -10.13 -10.75 20.95
CA THR A 75 -10.04 -11.24 22.33
C THR A 75 -11.00 -12.41 22.60
N LYS A 76 -11.93 -12.71 21.67
CA LYS A 76 -12.95 -13.76 21.83
C LYS A 76 -13.29 -14.48 20.54
N PHE A 77 -12.69 -15.66 20.37
CA PHE A 77 -12.93 -16.59 19.25
C PHE A 77 -14.41 -16.81 18.83
N TRP A 78 -15.36 -16.85 19.77
CA TRP A 78 -16.77 -17.16 19.48
C TRP A 78 -17.69 -15.95 19.36
N SER A 79 -17.26 -14.79 19.84
CA SER A 79 -18.10 -13.59 19.86
C SER A 79 -17.52 -12.39 19.14
N GLN A 80 -16.27 -12.49 18.67
CA GLN A 80 -15.50 -11.43 18.01
C GLN A 80 -15.53 -10.13 18.81
N GLU A 81 -14.57 -9.98 19.71
CA GLU A 81 -14.41 -8.77 20.50
C GLU A 81 -13.02 -8.22 20.25
N TYR A 82 -12.92 -7.23 19.38
CA TYR A 82 -11.64 -6.67 18.99
C TYR A 82 -11.18 -5.64 20.03
N GLU A 83 -9.93 -5.78 20.46
CA GLU A 83 -9.21 -4.79 21.26
C GLU A 83 -8.05 -4.25 20.43
N ALA A 84 -7.89 -2.94 20.44
CA ALA A 84 -6.74 -2.26 19.88
C ALA A 84 -5.80 -1.85 21.00
N THR A 85 -4.51 -2.16 20.87
CA THR A 85 -3.42 -1.71 21.75
C THR A 85 -2.56 -0.72 20.99
N VAL A 86 -2.36 0.47 21.57
CA VAL A 86 -1.55 1.55 20.99
C VAL A 86 -0.18 1.58 21.66
N PHE A 87 0.88 1.48 20.86
CA PHE A 87 2.26 1.74 21.26
C PHE A 87 2.66 3.09 20.69
N LEU A 88 3.04 4.02 21.56
CA LEU A 88 3.31 5.38 21.14
C LEU A 88 4.60 5.47 20.33
N GLY A 89 4.59 6.28 19.29
CA GLY A 89 5.76 6.66 18.52
C GLY A 89 6.61 7.68 19.28
N GLU A 90 7.93 7.55 19.17
CA GLU A 90 8.87 8.56 19.63
C GLU A 90 10.12 8.58 18.74
N LYS A 91 10.77 9.74 18.64
CA LYS A 91 12.08 9.84 17.97
C LYS A 91 13.17 9.27 18.86
N ASN A 92 13.89 8.27 18.36
CA ASN A 92 15.06 7.75 19.06
C ASN A 92 16.24 8.74 18.99
N LYS A 93 17.36 8.40 19.65
CA LYS A 93 18.58 9.22 19.69
C LYS A 93 19.20 9.52 18.31
N ASP A 94 18.92 8.68 17.32
CA ASP A 94 19.45 8.77 15.95
C ASP A 94 18.44 9.49 15.02
N GLY A 95 17.29 9.92 15.56
CA GLY A 95 16.26 10.68 14.85
C GLY A 95 15.17 9.82 14.21
N TYR A 96 15.24 8.50 14.30
CA TYR A 96 14.26 7.59 13.68
C TYR A 96 13.11 7.25 14.61
N LEU A 97 11.95 6.95 14.01
CA LEU A 97 10.78 6.45 14.71
C LEU A 97 11.09 5.16 15.48
N HIS A 98 10.61 5.12 16.72
CA HIS A 98 10.67 4.00 17.62
C HIS A 98 9.35 3.91 18.39
N PHE A 99 8.84 2.70 18.60
CA PHE A 99 7.63 2.48 19.38
C PHE A 99 7.96 2.09 20.82
N THR A 100 7.22 2.65 21.78
CA THR A 100 7.44 2.41 23.21
C THR A 100 6.22 1.80 23.90
N SER A 101 6.46 0.98 24.93
CA SER A 101 5.41 0.49 25.83
C SER A 101 5.10 1.49 26.97
N ASN A 102 5.92 2.53 27.13
CA ASN A 102 5.64 3.60 28.08
C ASN A 102 4.46 4.44 27.58
N GLY A 103 3.38 4.50 28.37
CA GLY A 103 2.17 5.21 27.97
C GLY A 103 1.24 4.41 27.05
N MET A 104 1.57 3.14 26.76
CA MET A 104 0.70 2.20 26.03
C MET A 104 -0.68 2.13 26.68
N TYR A 105 -1.71 2.10 25.85
CA TYR A 105 -3.09 1.91 26.30
C TYR A 105 -3.87 1.03 25.32
N SER A 106 -4.99 0.47 25.80
CA SER A 106 -5.90 -0.31 24.97
C SER A 106 -7.30 0.27 25.01
N PHE A 107 -8.04 0.07 23.94
CA PHE A 107 -9.48 0.35 23.87
C PHE A 107 -10.20 -0.73 23.06
N LYS A 108 -11.49 -0.90 23.33
CA LYS A 108 -12.32 -1.86 22.63
C LYS A 108 -12.87 -1.25 21.35
N LEU A 109 -12.82 -2.01 20.28
CA LEU A 109 -13.48 -1.66 19.02
C LEU A 109 -14.89 -2.27 19.04
N PRO A 110 -15.97 -1.47 19.01
CA PRO A 110 -17.34 -1.95 18.96
C PRO A 110 -17.69 -2.44 17.54
N MET A 111 -16.93 -3.41 17.05
CA MET A 111 -17.15 -4.03 15.76
C MET A 111 -18.31 -5.00 15.82
N GLU A 112 -19.05 -5.08 14.72
CA GLU A 112 -20.09 -6.09 14.55
C GLU A 112 -19.44 -7.43 14.10
N LYS A 113 -20.12 -8.55 14.36
CA LYS A 113 -19.60 -9.89 14.04
C LYS A 113 -19.39 -10.17 12.54
N SER A 114 -19.78 -9.25 11.65
CA SER A 114 -19.75 -9.44 10.20
C SER A 114 -18.41 -9.09 9.53
N TRP A 115 -17.50 -8.39 10.23
CA TRP A 115 -16.23 -7.89 9.65
C TRP A 115 -15.13 -8.95 9.47
N ALA A 116 -15.47 -10.23 9.55
CA ALA A 116 -14.55 -11.37 9.43
C ALA A 116 -14.63 -12.10 8.08
N SER A 117 -15.19 -11.46 7.04
CA SER A 117 -15.18 -12.01 5.68
C SER A 117 -13.79 -11.88 5.04
N THR A 118 -13.55 -12.59 3.94
CA THR A 118 -12.26 -12.56 3.23
C THR A 118 -12.00 -11.24 2.50
N MET A 119 -13.02 -10.41 2.32
CA MET A 119 -12.96 -9.12 1.62
C MET A 119 -13.19 -7.95 2.58
N THR A 120 -12.76 -8.11 3.83
CA THR A 120 -12.73 -7.02 4.81
C THR A 120 -11.30 -6.53 5.04
N LYS A 121 -11.16 -5.22 5.19
CA LYS A 121 -9.92 -4.58 5.62
C LYS A 121 -10.22 -3.74 6.86
N ILE A 122 -9.32 -3.88 7.83
CA ILE A 122 -9.26 -3.03 9.01
C ILE A 122 -7.99 -2.22 8.82
N ASP A 123 -8.14 -0.91 8.73
CA ASP A 123 -7.06 0.04 8.53
C ASP A 123 -7.14 1.24 9.48
N SER A 124 -6.17 2.11 9.34
CA SER A 124 -6.16 3.47 9.85
C SER A 124 -6.00 4.44 8.69
N ALA A 125 -6.64 5.59 8.80
CA ALA A 125 -6.53 6.67 7.81
C ALA A 125 -6.98 8.00 8.46
N ASP A 126 -6.47 9.15 8.05
CA ASP A 126 -7.05 10.46 8.39
C ASP A 126 -8.14 10.82 7.38
N VAL A 127 -9.33 10.25 7.53
CA VAL A 127 -10.39 10.42 6.52
C VAL A 127 -11.05 11.79 6.54
N ASN A 128 -10.83 12.55 7.63
CA ASN A 128 -11.51 13.82 7.86
C ASN A 128 -10.56 15.03 7.77
N GLY A 129 -9.24 14.78 7.74
CA GLY A 129 -8.19 15.77 7.49
C GLY A 129 -7.87 16.61 8.72
N ASP A 130 -8.08 16.09 9.93
CA ASP A 130 -7.77 16.78 11.17
C ASP A 130 -6.33 16.53 11.67
N GLY A 131 -5.56 15.73 10.92
CA GLY A 131 -4.22 15.31 11.26
C GLY A 131 -4.18 14.19 12.30
N CYS A 132 -5.33 13.63 12.68
CA CYS A 132 -5.42 12.51 13.60
C CYS A 132 -5.81 11.25 12.85
N GLY A 133 -5.19 10.13 13.22
CA GLY A 133 -5.59 8.84 12.68
C GLY A 133 -6.99 8.43 13.12
N ASP A 134 -7.83 8.07 12.16
CA ASP A 134 -9.09 7.37 12.35
C ASP A 134 -8.91 5.86 12.18
N LEU A 135 -9.92 5.07 12.57
CA LEU A 135 -9.96 3.65 12.25
C LEU A 135 -11.01 3.37 11.20
N VAL A 136 -10.62 2.66 10.15
CA VAL A 136 -11.50 2.39 9.02
C VAL A 136 -11.72 0.89 8.87
N PHE A 137 -12.97 0.54 8.63
CA PHE A 137 -13.41 -0.83 8.39
C PHE A 137 -14.08 -0.84 7.03
N THR A 138 -13.43 -1.45 6.04
CA THR A 138 -13.97 -1.55 4.69
C THR A 138 -14.32 -2.98 4.36
N GLU A 139 -15.49 -3.17 3.76
CA GLU A 139 -15.99 -4.45 3.31
C GLU A 139 -16.44 -4.31 1.88
N TYR A 140 -15.95 -5.21 1.03
CA TYR A 140 -16.44 -5.37 -0.32
C TYR A 140 -17.28 -6.64 -0.41
N LYS A 141 -18.47 -6.52 -0.99
CA LYS A 141 -19.38 -7.62 -1.27
C LYS A 141 -19.62 -7.71 -2.77
N ALA A 142 -18.99 -8.70 -3.39
CA ALA A 142 -19.33 -9.08 -4.75
C ALA A 142 -20.75 -9.66 -4.79
N GLY A 143 -21.64 -9.07 -5.57
CA GLY A 143 -22.96 -9.63 -5.85
C GLY A 143 -23.10 -10.08 -7.30
N PHE A 144 -24.30 -10.53 -7.65
CA PHE A 144 -24.56 -11.06 -8.99
C PHE A 144 -24.81 -9.95 -10.02
N SER A 145 -25.59 -8.94 -9.63
CA SER A 145 -25.97 -7.79 -10.48
C SER A 145 -25.53 -6.44 -9.92
N GLU A 146 -25.04 -6.45 -8.69
CA GLU A 146 -24.62 -5.27 -7.95
C GLU A 146 -23.49 -5.67 -7.03
N ASP A 147 -22.53 -4.77 -6.88
CA ASP A 147 -21.50 -4.87 -5.85
C ASP A 147 -21.77 -3.84 -4.77
N THR A 148 -21.28 -4.10 -3.57
CA THR A 148 -21.48 -3.19 -2.43
C THR A 148 -20.21 -2.98 -1.67
N TYR A 149 -19.88 -1.71 -1.43
CA TYR A 149 -18.80 -1.25 -0.59
C TYR A 149 -19.39 -0.66 0.68
N ILE A 150 -18.92 -1.12 1.82
CA ILE A 150 -19.31 -0.60 3.13
C ILE A 150 -18.06 -0.09 3.81
N ALA A 151 -18.05 1.20 4.14
CA ALA A 151 -17.02 1.81 4.97
C ALA A 151 -17.64 2.22 6.30
N LYS A 152 -17.19 1.60 7.40
CA LYS A 152 -17.49 2.07 8.75
C LYS A 152 -16.24 2.74 9.27
N ILE A 153 -16.37 3.98 9.71
CA ILE A 153 -15.26 4.80 10.18
C ILE A 153 -15.47 5.06 11.67
N ALA A 154 -14.45 4.83 12.48
CA ALA A 154 -14.36 5.31 13.84
C ALA A 154 -13.52 6.59 13.82
N LEU A 155 -14.21 7.73 13.74
CA LEU A 155 -13.63 9.06 13.74
C LEU A 155 -13.07 9.39 15.12
N ASN A 156 -11.76 9.59 15.20
CA ASN A 156 -11.05 9.99 16.39
C ASN A 156 -11.55 11.36 16.86
N GLN A 157 -11.57 11.60 18.17
CA GLN A 157 -12.02 12.86 18.75
C GLN A 157 -10.85 13.68 19.32
N GLY A 158 -9.64 13.44 18.78
CA GLY A 158 -8.42 14.16 19.11
C GLY A 158 -7.67 13.63 20.34
N ASP A 159 -8.00 12.44 20.84
CA ASP A 159 -7.40 11.86 22.05
C ASP A 159 -6.89 10.42 21.88
N GLY A 160 -7.09 9.84 20.69
CA GLY A 160 -6.73 8.47 20.33
C GLY A 160 -7.45 7.38 21.11
N LYS A 161 -8.52 7.72 21.85
CA LYS A 161 -9.24 6.82 22.78
C LYS A 161 -10.74 6.86 22.60
N THR A 162 -11.26 8.00 22.19
CA THR A 162 -12.68 8.29 22.02
C THR A 162 -12.98 8.40 20.54
N PHE A 163 -13.92 7.58 20.06
CA PHE A 163 -14.29 7.54 18.65
C PHE A 163 -15.79 7.74 18.46
N LYS A 164 -16.16 8.46 17.41
CA LYS A 164 -17.53 8.50 16.88
C LYS A 164 -17.61 7.65 15.62
N PHE A 165 -18.67 6.87 15.50
CA PHE A 165 -18.82 5.96 14.37
C PHE A 165 -19.70 6.59 13.29
N ALA A 166 -19.17 6.62 12.07
CA ALA A 166 -19.90 6.90 10.85
C ALA A 166 -19.92 5.64 9.99
N THR A 167 -20.96 5.46 9.17
CA THR A 167 -21.05 4.36 8.22
C THR A 167 -21.55 4.89 6.91
N GLU A 168 -20.83 4.59 5.85
CA GLU A 168 -21.21 4.85 4.47
C GLU A 168 -21.32 3.52 3.71
N GLN A 169 -22.30 3.44 2.81
CA GLN A 169 -22.48 2.29 1.94
C GLN A 169 -22.74 2.75 0.52
N ILE A 170 -21.90 2.29 -0.40
CA ILE A 170 -22.08 2.47 -1.83
C ILE A 170 -22.52 1.13 -2.43
N THR A 171 -23.54 1.15 -3.27
CA THR A 171 -23.94 -0.01 -4.08
C THR A 171 -23.79 0.35 -5.54
N GLU A 172 -22.96 -0.39 -6.25
CA GLU A 172 -22.68 -0.20 -7.67
C GLU A 172 -23.46 -1.23 -8.48
N THR A 173 -24.23 -0.78 -9.48
CA THR A 173 -24.92 -1.70 -10.38
C THR A 173 -23.98 -2.11 -11.51
N LEU A 174 -23.82 -3.42 -11.70
CA LEU A 174 -22.92 -3.95 -12.71
C LEU A 174 -23.54 -3.83 -14.12
N PRO A 175 -22.73 -3.52 -15.14
CA PRO A 175 -23.16 -3.62 -16.54
C PRO A 175 -23.66 -5.03 -16.86
N LEU A 176 -24.68 -5.14 -17.72
CA LEU A 176 -25.29 -6.42 -18.08
C LEU A 176 -24.25 -7.40 -18.65
N GLU A 177 -23.28 -6.90 -19.40
CA GLU A 177 -22.18 -7.70 -19.95
C GLU A 177 -21.39 -8.40 -18.84
N GLU A 178 -21.09 -7.70 -17.74
CA GLU A 178 -20.39 -8.28 -16.60
C GLU A 178 -21.25 -9.27 -15.84
N VAL A 179 -22.54 -8.97 -15.63
CA VAL A 179 -23.49 -9.91 -15.02
C VAL A 179 -23.55 -11.22 -15.81
N ILE A 180 -23.55 -11.14 -17.14
CA ILE A 180 -23.50 -12.32 -18.01
C ILE A 180 -22.18 -13.09 -17.84
N LEU A 181 -21.04 -12.39 -17.73
CA LEU A 181 -19.75 -13.03 -17.50
C LEU A 181 -19.70 -13.73 -16.13
N ARG A 182 -20.12 -13.06 -15.05
CA ARG A 182 -20.23 -13.67 -13.70
C ARG A 182 -21.18 -14.87 -13.69
N PHE A 183 -22.28 -14.81 -14.46
CA PHE A 183 -23.17 -15.94 -14.62
C PHE A 183 -22.48 -17.13 -15.29
N ILE A 184 -21.76 -16.92 -16.39
CA ILE A 184 -21.02 -17.99 -17.08
C ILE A 184 -19.93 -18.57 -16.16
N ASP A 185 -19.17 -17.71 -15.49
CA ASP A 185 -18.10 -18.08 -14.57
C ASP A 185 -18.61 -18.89 -13.37
N SER A 186 -19.83 -18.59 -12.88
CA SER A 186 -20.46 -19.38 -11.82
C SER A 186 -20.69 -20.86 -12.17
N PHE A 187 -20.66 -21.23 -13.47
CA PHE A 187 -20.71 -22.62 -13.93
C PHE A 187 -19.33 -23.26 -14.11
N ASP A 188 -18.25 -22.48 -14.19
CA ASP A 188 -16.89 -22.98 -14.30
C ASP A 188 -16.26 -23.24 -12.92
N THR A 189 -16.62 -24.38 -12.34
CA THR A 189 -16.07 -24.83 -11.05
C THR A 189 -14.57 -25.18 -11.07
N SER A 190 -13.89 -25.09 -12.23
CA SER A 190 -12.54 -25.65 -12.41
C SER A 190 -11.39 -24.64 -12.36
N SER A 191 -11.67 -23.33 -12.36
CA SER A 191 -10.65 -22.28 -12.38
C SER A 191 -10.91 -21.11 -11.43
N GLN A 192 -11.62 -21.33 -10.31
CA GLN A 192 -11.80 -20.30 -9.28
C GLN A 192 -10.47 -19.98 -8.60
N GLU A 193 -9.59 -19.24 -9.27
CA GLU A 193 -8.75 -18.30 -8.55
C GLU A 193 -9.70 -17.28 -7.95
N ASP A 194 -9.81 -17.34 -6.63
CA ASP A 194 -10.80 -16.60 -5.85
C ASP A 194 -10.67 -15.10 -6.17
N LEU A 195 -11.76 -14.41 -6.45
CA LEU A 195 -11.79 -12.96 -6.71
C LEU A 195 -11.15 -12.19 -5.54
N ALA A 196 -11.21 -12.77 -4.34
CA ALA A 196 -10.51 -12.32 -3.13
C ALA A 196 -8.97 -12.30 -3.26
N SER A 197 -8.37 -13.09 -4.16
CA SER A 197 -6.92 -13.05 -4.45
C SER A 197 -6.51 -11.91 -5.38
N TYR A 198 -7.49 -11.29 -6.04
CA TYR A 198 -7.30 -10.24 -7.02
C TYR A 198 -7.64 -8.85 -6.48
N PHE A 199 -8.43 -8.77 -5.42
CA PHE A 199 -8.93 -7.54 -4.86
C PHE A 199 -8.14 -7.13 -3.61
N THR A 200 -7.62 -5.90 -3.60
CA THR A 200 -7.07 -5.29 -2.39
C THR A 200 -7.62 -3.87 -2.24
N MET A 201 -7.67 -3.40 -1.01
CA MET A 201 -8.07 -2.03 -0.69
C MET A 201 -6.91 -1.37 0.04
N ASP A 202 -6.82 -0.05 -0.01
CA ASP A 202 -5.91 0.73 0.84
C ASP A 202 -6.39 2.17 1.02
N TRP A 203 -5.69 2.95 1.84
CA TRP A 203 -6.03 4.34 2.13
C TRP A 203 -4.81 5.23 2.02
N SER A 204 -4.96 6.38 1.37
CA SER A 204 -3.96 7.46 1.29
C SER A 204 -4.57 8.72 0.67
N ASP A 205 -3.98 9.89 0.86
CA ASP A 205 -4.43 11.13 0.20
C ASP A 205 -4.15 11.10 -1.31
N ALA A 206 -5.17 10.78 -2.11
CA ALA A 206 -4.98 10.61 -3.55
C ALA A 206 -5.01 11.93 -4.33
N ASN A 207 -5.26 13.05 -3.65
CA ASN A 207 -5.53 14.32 -4.33
C ASN A 207 -4.84 15.54 -3.71
N GLY A 208 -4.10 15.36 -2.62
CA GLY A 208 -3.36 16.38 -1.90
C GLY A 208 -4.25 17.32 -1.08
N ASP A 209 -5.43 16.87 -0.64
CA ASP A 209 -6.34 17.69 0.18
C ASP A 209 -6.17 17.50 1.69
N GLY A 210 -5.24 16.65 2.10
CA GLY A 210 -4.93 16.30 3.47
C GLY A 210 -5.83 15.24 4.07
N ARG A 211 -6.71 14.60 3.28
CA ARG A 211 -7.55 13.48 3.72
C ARG A 211 -7.15 12.21 3.01
N ASP A 212 -7.21 11.10 3.74
CA ASP A 212 -7.05 9.79 3.13
C ASP A 212 -8.32 9.36 2.38
N ASP A 213 -8.11 8.94 1.14
CA ASP A 213 -9.12 8.43 0.21
C ASP A 213 -9.10 6.90 0.16
N LEU A 214 -10.22 6.25 -0.19
CA LEU A 214 -10.27 4.80 -0.30
C LEU A 214 -9.82 4.34 -1.70
N HIS A 215 -8.71 3.63 -1.76
CA HIS A 215 -8.23 2.98 -2.97
C HIS A 215 -8.76 1.54 -3.05
N LEU A 216 -9.29 1.19 -4.23
CA LEU A 216 -9.74 -0.14 -4.60
C LEU A 216 -8.87 -0.63 -5.74
N PHE A 217 -8.34 -1.84 -5.64
CA PHE A 217 -7.44 -2.40 -6.63
C PHE A 217 -7.89 -3.78 -7.08
N TRP A 218 -7.82 -4.00 -8.38
CA TRP A 218 -7.98 -5.32 -8.99
C TRP A 218 -6.93 -5.51 -10.07
N LYS A 219 -6.62 -6.76 -10.41
CA LYS A 219 -5.62 -7.06 -11.41
C LYS A 219 -6.06 -8.14 -12.38
N ASN A 220 -5.41 -8.16 -13.53
CA ASN A 220 -5.31 -9.38 -14.34
C ASN A 220 -3.84 -9.84 -14.33
N ASN A 221 -3.47 -10.76 -15.22
CA ASN A 221 -2.10 -11.28 -15.29
C ASN A 221 -1.01 -10.22 -15.59
N ARG A 222 -1.39 -9.03 -16.05
CA ARG A 222 -0.47 -8.06 -16.65
C ARG A 222 -0.68 -6.65 -16.13
N ASP A 223 -1.93 -6.25 -15.99
CA ASP A 223 -2.35 -4.89 -15.72
C ASP A 223 -2.90 -4.81 -14.29
N LEU A 224 -2.59 -3.71 -13.61
CA LEU A 224 -3.24 -3.33 -12.35
C LEU A 224 -4.27 -2.24 -12.67
N TYR A 225 -5.47 -2.41 -12.16
CA TYR A 225 -6.57 -1.47 -12.25
C TYR A 225 -6.84 -0.94 -10.86
N GLY A 226 -7.28 0.31 -10.78
CA GLY A 226 -7.76 0.83 -9.53
C GLY A 226 -8.82 1.90 -9.70
N SER A 227 -9.57 2.07 -8.61
CA SER A 227 -10.54 3.14 -8.40
C SER A 227 -10.22 3.81 -7.07
N VAL A 228 -10.41 5.12 -7.00
CA VAL A 228 -10.29 5.91 -5.78
C VAL A 228 -11.62 6.56 -5.49
N LEU A 229 -12.15 6.30 -4.30
CA LEU A 229 -13.33 6.96 -3.76
C LEU A 229 -12.87 8.08 -2.84
N LEU A 230 -13.05 9.33 -3.27
CA LEU A 230 -12.55 10.48 -2.53
C LEU A 230 -13.33 10.70 -1.23
N SER A 231 -12.63 10.93 -0.13
CA SER A 231 -13.24 11.33 1.14
C SER A 231 -13.72 12.78 1.06
N MET A 232 -14.98 13.04 1.43
CA MET A 232 -15.53 14.40 1.43
C MET A 232 -15.56 15.02 2.83
N ASP A 233 -15.30 16.33 2.89
CA ASP A 233 -15.65 17.14 4.05
C ASP A 233 -17.18 17.25 4.19
N VAL A 234 -17.70 16.69 5.27
CA VAL A 234 -19.09 16.87 5.68
C VAL A 234 -19.13 18.01 6.70
N GLU A 235 -18.99 19.25 6.22
CA GLU A 235 -19.08 20.52 6.96
C GLU A 235 -18.52 20.48 8.41
N HIS A 236 -17.27 20.04 8.62
CA HIS A 236 -16.63 20.00 9.95
C HIS A 236 -17.40 19.21 11.02
N VAL A 237 -18.27 18.30 10.60
CA VAL A 237 -18.98 17.41 11.51
C VAL A 237 -18.13 16.18 11.72
N LEU A 238 -17.39 16.14 12.84
CA LEU A 238 -16.59 14.98 13.33
C LEU A 238 -17.42 13.69 13.58
N SER A 239 -18.63 13.58 13.04
CA SER A 239 -19.52 12.42 13.14
C SER A 239 -20.14 11.99 11.81
N GLU A 240 -19.77 12.63 10.70
CA GLU A 240 -20.28 12.29 9.37
C GLU A 240 -19.11 12.05 8.42
N PHE A 241 -19.30 11.12 7.48
CA PHE A 241 -18.33 10.71 6.47
C PHE A 241 -19.10 10.32 5.23
N ALA A 242 -18.61 10.72 4.06
CA ALA A 242 -19.18 10.34 2.78
C ALA A 242 -18.07 10.26 1.73
N PHE A 243 -18.27 9.40 0.75
CA PHE A 243 -17.44 9.39 -0.46
C PHE A 243 -17.99 10.36 -1.50
N GLY A 244 -17.08 10.98 -2.24
CA GLY A 244 -17.34 11.92 -3.31
C GLY A 244 -17.20 11.27 -4.67
N ASP A 245 -16.57 12.02 -5.59
CA ASP A 245 -16.34 11.54 -6.95
C ASP A 245 -15.39 10.33 -6.95
N GLU A 246 -15.64 9.42 -7.88
CA GLU A 246 -14.81 8.26 -8.13
C GLU A 246 -13.78 8.56 -9.23
N ARG A 247 -12.53 8.10 -9.04
CA ARG A 247 -11.46 8.23 -10.03
C ARG A 247 -10.84 6.89 -10.39
N GLU A 248 -10.96 6.50 -11.65
CA GLU A 248 -10.37 5.26 -12.16
C GLU A 248 -8.99 5.48 -12.81
N PHE A 249 -8.11 4.50 -12.67
CA PHE A 249 -6.82 4.45 -13.36
C PHE A 249 -6.42 3.02 -13.76
N VAL A 250 -5.49 2.94 -14.73
CA VAL A 250 -4.94 1.65 -15.19
C VAL A 250 -3.43 1.75 -15.36
N LEU A 251 -2.72 0.84 -14.70
CA LEU A 251 -1.29 0.64 -14.83
C LEU A 251 -1.01 -0.57 -15.74
N ASN A 252 -0.86 -0.27 -17.03
CA ASN A 252 -0.65 -1.27 -18.08
C ASN A 252 0.73 -1.95 -17.96
N ASN A 253 0.77 -3.28 -18.05
CA ASN A 253 1.96 -4.13 -17.95
C ASN A 253 2.72 -4.03 -16.63
N TYR A 254 2.09 -3.47 -15.59
CA TYR A 254 2.74 -3.21 -14.32
C TYR A 254 3.14 -4.49 -13.56
N LEU A 255 2.42 -5.59 -13.80
CA LEU A 255 2.65 -6.87 -13.13
C LEU A 255 3.55 -7.83 -13.91
N THR A 256 4.07 -7.40 -15.06
CA THR A 256 4.93 -8.24 -15.89
C THR A 256 6.41 -8.05 -15.57
N THR A 257 7.14 -9.16 -15.45
CA THR A 257 8.60 -9.08 -15.37
C THR A 257 9.19 -8.67 -16.72
N ARG A 258 10.38 -8.08 -16.68
CA ARG A 258 11.18 -7.71 -17.86
C ARG A 258 11.46 -8.90 -18.81
N ASN A 259 11.34 -10.14 -18.34
CA ASN A 259 11.58 -11.37 -19.11
C ASN A 259 10.30 -12.14 -19.47
N GLY A 260 9.11 -11.56 -19.24
CA GLY A 260 7.83 -12.20 -19.55
C GLY A 260 7.39 -13.29 -18.57
N GLY A 261 8.09 -13.46 -17.44
CA GLY A 261 7.54 -14.14 -16.26
C GLY A 261 6.53 -13.25 -15.53
N GLU A 262 5.62 -13.86 -14.79
CA GLU A 262 4.64 -13.16 -13.95
C GLU A 262 5.24 -12.92 -12.56
N TYR A 263 5.07 -11.71 -12.04
CA TYR A 263 5.30 -11.49 -10.61
C TYR A 263 4.06 -11.94 -9.84
N THR A 264 4.25 -12.74 -8.80
CA THR A 264 3.20 -12.92 -7.81
C THR A 264 3.17 -11.65 -6.96
N LEU A 265 2.12 -10.84 -7.14
CA LEU A 265 1.85 -9.72 -6.25
C LEU A 265 1.69 -10.28 -4.84
N ARG A 266 2.62 -9.90 -3.94
CA ARG A 266 2.54 -10.32 -2.54
C ARG A 266 1.72 -9.32 -1.73
N ARG A 267 1.94 -8.03 -2.00
CA ARG A 267 1.30 -6.92 -1.31
C ARG A 267 1.36 -5.66 -2.17
N LEU A 268 0.40 -4.78 -1.95
CA LEU A 268 0.33 -3.41 -2.42
C LEU A 268 0.12 -2.54 -1.19
N ASP A 269 0.82 -1.40 -1.12
CA ASP A 269 0.54 -0.31 -0.19
C ASP A 269 0.39 1.01 -0.97
N THR A 270 -0.25 1.98 -0.34
CA THR A 270 -0.39 3.37 -0.80
C THR A 270 0.18 4.35 0.21
N GLU A 271 1.07 5.24 -0.21
CA GLU A 271 1.68 6.26 0.65
C GLU A 271 2.48 7.27 -0.18
N ASP A 272 2.77 8.47 0.32
CA ASP A 272 3.60 9.47 -0.36
C ASP A 272 5.12 9.15 -0.26
N PHE A 273 5.76 8.65 -1.33
CA PHE A 273 7.19 8.30 -1.34
C PHE A 273 8.10 9.39 -1.89
N ASP A 274 7.56 10.44 -2.52
CA ASP A 274 8.34 11.52 -3.12
C ASP A 274 8.11 12.90 -2.50
N GLY A 275 7.22 12.99 -1.52
CA GLY A 275 6.95 14.15 -0.67
C GLY A 275 6.05 15.18 -1.33
N ASP A 276 5.31 14.81 -2.39
CA ASP A 276 4.45 15.73 -3.12
C ASP A 276 3.04 15.89 -2.51
N GLY A 277 2.76 15.14 -1.44
CA GLY A 277 1.49 15.12 -0.74
C GLY A 277 0.42 14.26 -1.41
N ILE A 278 0.77 13.48 -2.44
CA ILE A 278 -0.14 12.55 -3.12
C ILE A 278 0.29 11.11 -2.83
N GLY A 279 -0.68 10.27 -2.51
CA GLY A 279 -0.51 8.84 -2.32
C GLY A 279 -0.01 8.15 -3.58
N ASP A 280 1.23 7.66 -3.52
CA ASP A 280 1.82 6.78 -4.52
C ASP A 280 1.41 5.33 -4.30
N LEU A 281 1.77 4.45 -5.24
CA LEU A 281 1.61 3.00 -5.06
C LEU A 281 2.98 2.34 -4.92
N ILE A 282 3.10 1.37 -4.01
CA ILE A 282 4.24 0.48 -3.96
C ILE A 282 3.80 -0.98 -4.07
N LEU A 283 4.36 -1.69 -5.05
CA LEU A 283 4.19 -3.14 -5.14
C LEU A 283 5.35 -3.87 -4.50
N HIS A 284 4.98 -4.89 -3.74
CA HIS A 284 5.87 -5.84 -3.13
C HIS A 284 5.85 -7.10 -3.99
N LEU A 285 6.90 -7.27 -4.77
CA LEU A 285 7.02 -8.38 -5.69
C LEU A 285 7.94 -9.43 -5.07
N ASN A 286 7.47 -10.68 -5.07
CA ASN A 286 8.29 -11.80 -4.63
C ASN A 286 9.10 -12.35 -5.81
N SER A 287 10.43 -12.30 -5.72
CA SER A 287 11.33 -12.98 -6.66
C SER A 287 12.19 -14.06 -5.97
N GLY A 288 11.54 -14.86 -5.12
CA GLY A 288 12.17 -15.94 -4.36
C GLY A 288 12.68 -15.44 -3.01
N THR A 289 13.99 -15.24 -2.89
CA THR A 289 14.65 -14.75 -1.66
C THR A 289 14.84 -13.22 -1.69
N ARG A 290 14.05 -12.52 -2.49
CA ARG A 290 14.17 -11.09 -2.74
C ARG A 290 12.79 -10.47 -2.77
N ILE A 291 12.70 -9.30 -2.13
CA ILE A 291 11.58 -8.39 -2.24
C ILE A 291 12.02 -7.30 -3.19
N ASP A 292 11.39 -7.24 -4.36
CA ASP A 292 11.53 -6.13 -5.29
C ASP A 292 10.42 -5.12 -4.98
N LEU A 293 10.79 -3.84 -4.89
CA LEU A 293 9.86 -2.74 -4.71
C LEU A 293 9.67 -2.05 -6.05
N ALA A 294 8.42 -1.97 -6.50
CA ALA A 294 8.04 -1.22 -7.70
C ALA A 294 7.15 -0.05 -7.26
N PRO A 295 7.71 1.17 -7.15
CA PRO A 295 6.89 2.36 -6.93
C PRO A 295 6.24 2.82 -8.23
N ALA A 296 5.03 3.36 -8.14
CA ALA A 296 4.38 4.14 -9.18
C ALA A 296 3.88 5.43 -8.57
N LEU A 297 4.41 6.55 -9.05
CA LEU A 297 4.22 7.86 -8.42
C LEU A 297 2.91 8.51 -8.87
N GLY A 298 2.06 8.86 -7.92
CA GLY A 298 0.77 9.51 -8.10
C GLY A 298 0.96 10.96 -8.52
N GLN A 299 0.15 11.44 -9.45
CA GLN A 299 0.18 12.83 -9.92
C GLN A 299 -1.21 13.26 -10.36
N MET A 300 -1.57 14.49 -9.99
CA MET A 300 -2.77 15.16 -10.47
C MET A 300 -2.53 15.90 -11.80
N ASP A 301 -3.26 15.52 -12.84
CA ASP A 301 -3.39 16.26 -14.11
C ASP A 301 -4.79 16.85 -14.19
N GLY A 302 -4.97 18.04 -13.60
CA GLY A 302 -6.29 18.63 -13.41
C GLY A 302 -7.08 17.87 -12.36
N ASP A 303 -8.22 17.28 -12.75
CA ASP A 303 -9.07 16.42 -11.92
C ASP A 303 -8.70 14.93 -12.02
N ARG A 304 -7.73 14.58 -12.88
CA ARG A 304 -7.36 13.20 -13.15
C ARG A 304 -6.14 12.76 -12.34
N LEU A 305 -6.31 11.73 -11.52
CA LEU A 305 -5.21 11.00 -10.91
C LEU A 305 -4.52 10.12 -11.95
N THR A 306 -3.19 10.20 -12.01
CA THR A 306 -2.37 9.37 -12.90
C THR A 306 -1.19 8.81 -12.13
N TYR A 307 -0.70 7.64 -12.56
CA TYR A 307 0.46 7.01 -11.96
C TYR A 307 1.59 6.84 -12.97
N THR A 308 2.78 7.26 -12.60
CA THR A 308 4.00 7.07 -13.38
C THR A 308 4.85 5.97 -12.76
N VAL A 309 4.90 4.81 -13.43
CA VAL A 309 5.74 3.69 -12.97
C VAL A 309 7.20 4.14 -12.88
N ASN A 310 7.76 4.00 -11.68
CA ASN A 310 9.15 4.31 -11.41
C ASN A 310 10.04 3.09 -11.68
N LYS A 311 11.36 3.30 -11.74
CA LYS A 311 12.31 2.22 -11.90
C LYS A 311 12.25 1.32 -10.67
N MET A 312 11.98 0.03 -10.88
CA MET A 312 12.01 -0.96 -9.80
C MET A 312 13.31 -0.85 -9.01
N SER A 313 13.17 -0.67 -7.69
CA SER A 313 14.27 -0.78 -6.76
C SER A 313 14.38 -2.24 -6.34
N SER A 314 15.30 -2.96 -6.97
CA SER A 314 15.65 -4.31 -6.52
C SER A 314 16.64 -4.19 -5.37
N GLY A 315 16.19 -4.45 -4.15
CA GLY A 315 17.07 -4.65 -3.00
C GLY A 315 17.24 -6.14 -2.73
N THR A 316 18.30 -6.54 -2.04
CA THR A 316 18.16 -7.69 -1.14
C THR A 316 17.14 -7.24 -0.10
N GLY A 317 15.87 -7.61 -0.28
CA GLY A 317 14.94 -7.64 0.86
C GLY A 317 15.70 -8.31 2.00
N ALA A 318 15.67 -7.71 3.19
CA ALA A 318 16.23 -8.41 4.33
C ALA A 318 15.48 -9.74 4.39
N ASP A 319 16.15 -10.80 3.98
CA ASP A 319 15.66 -12.18 3.92
C ASP A 319 15.62 -12.64 5.38
N LEU A 320 14.78 -11.96 6.16
CA LEU A 320 14.47 -12.31 7.51
C LEU A 320 13.32 -13.28 7.37
N ASP A 321 13.64 -14.56 7.54
CA ASP A 321 12.65 -15.57 7.87
C ASP A 321 12.02 -15.14 9.20
N PHE A 322 10.97 -14.34 9.11
CA PHE A 322 10.16 -13.97 10.25
C PHE A 322 9.32 -15.17 10.64
N PHE A 323 9.45 -15.57 11.90
CA PHE A 323 8.63 -16.62 12.48
C PHE A 323 7.45 -15.96 13.21
N SER A 324 6.33 -16.66 13.34
CA SER A 324 5.12 -16.21 14.07
C SER A 324 4.29 -15.09 13.42
N PHE A 325 4.86 -13.92 13.13
CA PHE A 325 4.14 -12.84 12.45
C PHE A 325 5.05 -12.06 11.50
N GLU A 326 4.44 -11.53 10.45
CA GLU A 326 5.07 -10.72 9.42
C GLU A 326 4.08 -9.61 9.05
N LYS A 327 4.56 -8.37 9.00
CA LYS A 327 3.78 -7.21 8.56
C LYS A 327 4.71 -6.32 7.76
N ILE A 328 4.29 -5.99 6.54
CA ILE A 328 4.92 -4.96 5.73
C ILE A 328 4.00 -3.75 5.77
N ASP A 329 4.53 -2.55 5.85
CA ASP A 329 3.78 -1.29 5.69
C ASP A 329 4.71 -0.21 5.14
N THR A 330 4.17 0.98 4.88
CA THR A 330 4.91 2.19 4.55
C THR A 330 4.46 3.38 5.40
N PHE A 331 5.42 4.16 5.89
CA PHE A 331 5.22 5.39 6.66
C PHE A 331 6.56 6.10 6.86
N ASP A 332 6.55 7.39 7.22
CA ASP A 332 7.76 8.20 7.41
C ASP A 332 8.51 7.80 8.70
N VAL A 333 9.63 7.10 8.57
CA VAL A 333 10.43 6.63 9.72
C VAL A 333 11.43 7.69 10.16
N ASN A 334 11.86 8.57 9.25
CA ASN A 334 12.98 9.48 9.48
C ASN A 334 12.55 10.96 9.64
N PHE A 335 11.24 11.23 9.51
CA PHE A 335 10.59 12.52 9.58
C PHE A 335 11.02 13.50 8.48
N ASP A 336 11.25 13.00 7.26
CA ASP A 336 11.59 13.80 6.07
C ASP A 336 10.39 14.10 5.16
N SER A 337 9.19 13.73 5.59
CA SER A 337 7.91 13.85 4.90
C SER A 337 7.76 12.94 3.68
N CYS A 338 8.66 11.98 3.50
CA CYS A 338 8.47 10.87 2.58
C CYS A 338 8.29 9.58 3.36
N ALA A 339 7.45 8.70 2.85
CA ALA A 339 7.30 7.39 3.43
C ALA A 339 8.48 6.49 3.13
N ASP A 340 8.71 5.59 4.09
CA ASP A 340 9.77 4.60 4.05
C ASP A 340 9.17 3.21 3.96
N TYR A 341 9.96 2.27 3.44
CA TYR A 341 9.57 0.87 3.46
C TYR A 341 9.80 0.28 4.85
N VAL A 342 8.78 -0.39 5.39
CA VAL A 342 8.81 -1.00 6.71
C VAL A 342 8.45 -2.48 6.65
N HIS A 343 9.26 -3.33 7.30
CA HIS A 343 9.00 -4.75 7.43
C HIS A 343 9.21 -5.22 8.87
N LEU A 344 8.12 -5.52 9.56
CA LEU A 344 8.10 -5.98 10.93
C LEU A 344 7.90 -7.49 11.04
N GLY A 345 8.52 -8.10 12.03
CA GLY A 345 8.28 -9.49 12.39
C GLY A 345 9.11 -9.96 13.57
N VAL A 346 9.09 -11.27 13.84
CA VAL A 346 9.93 -11.87 14.90
C VAL A 346 11.16 -12.52 14.29
N LEU A 347 12.33 -11.99 14.63
CA LEU A 347 13.60 -12.54 14.22
C LEU A 347 14.08 -13.61 15.21
N GLU A 348 14.35 -14.82 14.72
CA GLU A 348 15.03 -15.85 15.50
C GLU A 348 16.55 -15.69 15.36
N THR A 349 17.22 -15.32 16.45
CA THR A 349 18.69 -15.34 16.50
C THR A 349 19.18 -16.74 16.93
N LYS A 350 20.18 -17.29 16.21
CA LYS A 350 20.78 -18.61 16.46
C LYS A 350 21.19 -18.76 17.95
N GLY A 351 20.29 -19.28 18.79
CA GLY A 351 20.49 -19.34 20.25
C GLY A 351 19.27 -19.12 21.16
N LYS A 352 18.02 -19.14 20.65
CA LYS A 352 16.73 -19.13 21.39
C LYS A 352 16.14 -17.77 21.82
N LYS A 353 16.72 -16.63 21.42
CA LYS A 353 16.07 -15.32 21.68
C LYS A 353 15.32 -14.88 20.42
N THR A 354 14.00 -14.98 20.49
CA THR A 354 13.06 -14.32 19.59
C THR A 354 12.93 -12.86 20.00
N ARG A 355 13.08 -11.93 19.05
CA ARG A 355 12.81 -10.50 19.26
C ARG A 355 11.90 -10.00 18.15
N SER A 356 10.89 -9.23 18.52
CA SER A 356 10.12 -8.44 17.57
C SER A 356 11.01 -7.31 17.06
N VAL A 357 11.16 -7.19 15.75
CA VAL A 357 12.01 -6.18 15.12
C VAL A 357 11.30 -5.57 13.91
N GLY A 358 11.69 -4.34 13.60
CA GLY A 358 11.39 -3.69 12.33
C GLY A 358 12.65 -3.56 11.48
N VAL A 359 12.50 -3.81 10.18
CA VAL A 359 13.50 -3.50 9.17
C VAL A 359 12.98 -2.33 8.36
N TYR A 360 13.76 -1.26 8.32
CA TYR A 360 13.41 -0.03 7.60
C TYR A 360 14.35 0.15 6.42
N LYS A 361 13.81 0.64 5.29
CA LYS A 361 14.59 1.15 4.17
C LYS A 361 14.06 2.54 3.83
N LEU A 362 14.93 3.54 3.95
CA LEU A 362 14.54 4.93 3.76
C LEU A 362 14.36 5.22 2.28
N SER A 363 13.26 5.86 1.90
CA SER A 363 13.12 6.39 0.55
C SER A 363 14.08 7.56 0.35
N SER A 364 14.43 7.85 -0.91
CA SER A 364 15.23 9.02 -1.24
C SER A 364 14.30 10.20 -1.51
N CYS A 365 13.88 10.85 -0.44
CA CYS A 365 13.17 12.12 -0.50
C CYS A 365 14.11 13.19 -1.08
N ASN A 366 13.73 13.82 -2.19
CA ASN A 366 14.48 14.92 -2.81
C ASN A 366 13.76 16.25 -2.55
N ASN A 367 13.58 16.61 -1.27
CA ASN A 367 13.01 17.89 -0.87
C ASN A 367 13.97 19.08 -1.08
#